data_AF-A0A086LX19-F1
#
_entry.id   AF-A0A086LX19-F1
#
_cell.length_a   1.000
_cell.length_b   1.000
_cell.length_c   1.000
_cell.angle_alpha   90.00
_cell.angle_beta   90.00
_cell.angle_gamma   90.00
#
_symmetry.space_group_name_H-M   'P 1'
#
loop_
_entity.id
_entity.type
_entity.pdbx_description
1 polymer ?
#
loop_
_entity_poly.entity_id
_entity_poly.type
_entity_poly.pdbx_seq_one_letter_code
_entity_poly.pdbx_strand_id
1 'polypeptide(L)'
;MSFRLLAFKLLFCSGICKLASGDQKWSSFTAMNYHYWTQPLPNFVSWHSYWGGNKRLQAIGAVTFEILGPLLILFGRWGRIVAFFCFVVLIVSIYVTGNYGFFNILSCVVCLALLDDSLLLFKFPSPLENA
;
A
#
# COMPACT_ATOMS: atom_id res chain seq x y z
N MET A 1 -5.68 15.98 9.87
CA MET A 1 -5.80 16.14 8.40
C MET A 1 -4.50 15.77 7.66
N SER A 2 -3.34 16.25 8.12
CA SER A 2 -2.06 16.18 7.39
C SER A 2 -1.59 14.77 6.98
N PHE A 3 -1.59 13.80 7.90
CA PHE A 3 -1.14 12.43 7.61
C PHE A 3 -2.06 11.66 6.65
N ARG A 4 -3.37 11.98 6.62
CA ARG A 4 -4.32 11.36 5.69
C ARG A 4 -4.06 11.79 4.25
N LEU A 5 -3.74 13.07 4.07
CA LEU A 5 -3.37 13.62 2.77
C LEU A 5 -1.98 13.12 2.32
N LEU A 6 -1.07 12.90 3.26
CA LEU A 6 0.21 12.23 2.98
C LEU A 6 -0.01 10.81 2.46
N ALA A 7 -0.86 10.02 3.13
CA ALA A 7 -1.21 8.67 2.69
C ALA A 7 -1.81 8.72 1.27
N PHE A 8 -2.82 9.57 1.06
CA PHE A 8 -3.42 9.76 -0.27
C PHE A 8 -2.36 10.04 -1.34
N LYS A 9 -1.49 11.03 -1.11
CA LYS A 9 -0.42 11.39 -2.04
C LYS A 9 0.54 10.23 -2.29
N LEU A 10 0.94 9.51 -1.24
CA LEU A 10 1.90 8.43 -1.35
C LEU A 10 1.38 7.29 -2.25
N LEU A 11 0.15 6.83 -2.05
CA LEU A 11 -0.44 5.80 -2.93
C LEU A 11 -0.65 6.32 -4.34
N PHE A 12 -1.30 7.48 -4.45
CA PHE A 12 -1.75 8.00 -5.74
C PHE A 12 -0.58 8.38 -6.63
N CYS A 13 0.44 9.07 -6.07
CA CYS A 13 1.65 9.40 -6.81
C CYS A 13 2.45 8.15 -7.18
N SER A 14 2.49 7.10 -6.33
CA SER A 14 3.12 5.83 -6.70
C SER A 14 2.49 5.23 -7.96
N GLY A 15 1.16 5.14 -8.02
CA GLY A 15 0.45 4.59 -9.16
C GLY A 15 0.60 5.44 -10.42
N ILE A 16 0.49 6.77 -10.29
CA ILE A 16 0.66 7.69 -11.41
C ILE A 16 2.09 7.64 -11.95
N CYS A 17 3.11 7.68 -11.08
CA CYS A 17 4.50 7.64 -11.53
C CYS A 17 4.81 6.37 -12.32
N LYS A 18 4.18 5.23 -12.02
CA LYS A 18 4.32 4.00 -12.82
C LYS A 18 3.79 4.17 -14.25
N LEU A 19 2.65 4.84 -14.42
CA LEU A 19 2.06 5.09 -15.74
C LEU A 19 2.74 6.26 -16.48
N ALA A 20 3.12 7.30 -15.75
CA ALA A 20 3.71 8.52 -16.29
C ALA A 20 5.24 8.43 -16.48
N SER A 21 5.88 7.36 -16.00
CA SER A 21 7.33 7.13 -16.12
C SER A 21 7.82 7.01 -17.57
N GLY A 22 6.93 6.73 -18.52
CA GLY A 22 7.30 6.44 -19.92
C GLY A 22 7.98 5.10 -20.11
N ASP A 23 8.11 4.27 -19.06
CA ASP A 23 8.66 2.92 -19.18
C ASP A 23 7.64 1.99 -19.87
N GLN A 24 8.05 1.46 -21.03
CA GLN A 24 7.28 0.51 -21.83
C GLN A 24 6.82 -0.71 -21.01
N LYS A 25 7.56 -1.09 -19.97
CA LYS A 25 7.25 -2.24 -19.10
C LYS A 25 6.00 -1.99 -18.25
N TRP A 26 5.79 -0.76 -17.79
CA TRP A 26 4.59 -0.39 -17.04
C TRP A 26 3.39 -0.21 -17.98
N SER A 27 3.57 0.38 -19.17
CA SER A 27 2.47 0.52 -20.14
C SER A 27 2.02 -0.83 -20.73
N SER A 28 2.95 -1.77 -20.90
CA SER A 28 2.66 -3.14 -21.37
C SER A 28 2.26 -4.09 -20.23
N PHE A 29 2.26 -3.61 -18.98
CA PHE A 29 1.99 -4.41 -17.77
C PHE A 29 2.92 -5.63 -17.61
N THR A 30 4.15 -5.55 -18.12
CA THR A 30 5.19 -6.60 -18.01
C THR A 30 6.19 -6.33 -16.89
N ALA A 31 6.05 -5.20 -16.18
CA ALA A 31 6.94 -4.79 -15.08
C ALA A 31 7.13 -5.87 -14.00
N MET A 32 6.08 -6.65 -13.72
CA MET A 32 6.13 -7.70 -12.69
C MET A 32 7.05 -8.88 -13.05
N ASN A 33 7.46 -9.03 -14.33
CA ASN A 33 8.47 -10.02 -14.73
C ASN A 33 9.85 -9.68 -14.15
N TYR A 34 10.13 -8.40 -13.91
CA TYR A 34 11.41 -7.92 -13.40
C TYR A 34 11.33 -7.61 -11.91
N HIS A 35 10.15 -7.22 -11.41
CA HIS A 35 9.94 -6.78 -10.04
C HIS A 35 10.55 -7.71 -8.99
N TYR A 36 10.29 -9.02 -9.08
CA TYR A 36 10.77 -10.01 -8.10
C TYR A 36 12.30 -10.21 -8.08
N TRP A 37 12.99 -9.83 -9.15
CA TRP A 37 14.44 -9.93 -9.28
C TRP A 37 15.16 -8.65 -8.89
N THR A 38 14.54 -7.49 -9.14
CA THR A 38 15.17 -6.17 -8.97
C THR A 38 14.80 -5.50 -7.65
N GLN A 39 14.09 -6.19 -6.77
CA GLN A 39 13.78 -5.67 -5.43
C GLN A 39 15.07 -5.53 -4.59
N PRO A 40 15.12 -4.58 -3.64
CA PRO A 40 16.33 -4.29 -2.87
C PRO A 40 16.86 -5.48 -2.05
N LEU A 41 15.94 -6.29 -1.54
CA LEU A 41 16.23 -7.48 -0.73
C LEU A 41 15.33 -8.62 -1.22
N PRO A 42 15.73 -9.36 -2.27
CA PRO A 42 15.00 -10.53 -2.73
C PRO A 42 15.07 -11.63 -1.66
N ASN A 43 13.98 -12.39 -1.51
CA ASN A 43 13.86 -13.44 -0.50
C ASN A 43 13.40 -14.76 -1.18
N PHE A 44 13.34 -15.85 -0.42
CA PHE A 44 12.90 -17.13 -0.98
C PHE A 44 11.48 -17.06 -1.57
N VAL A 45 10.61 -16.23 -1.00
CA VAL A 45 9.24 -16.03 -1.48
C VAL A 45 9.22 -15.26 -2.79
N SER A 46 10.11 -14.29 -3.01
CA SER A 46 10.22 -13.56 -4.27
C SER A 46 10.61 -14.50 -5.42
N TRP A 47 11.53 -15.42 -5.16
CA TRP A 47 11.85 -16.51 -6.10
C TRP A 47 10.63 -17.38 -6.42
N HIS A 48 9.88 -17.80 -5.41
CA HIS A 48 8.68 -18.61 -5.63
C HIS A 48 7.57 -17.84 -6.39
N SER A 49 7.34 -16.57 -6.03
CA SER A 49 6.38 -15.69 -6.69
C SER A 49 6.76 -15.36 -8.13
N TYR A 50 8.04 -15.43 -8.48
CA TYR A 50 8.49 -15.30 -9.87
C TYR A 50 7.96 -16.44 -10.74
N TRP A 51 7.98 -17.69 -10.26
CA TRP A 51 7.50 -18.84 -11.04
C TRP A 51 5.97 -18.96 -11.08
N GLY A 52 5.26 -18.38 -10.11
CA GLY A 52 3.80 -18.52 -9.98
C GLY A 52 2.99 -17.29 -10.42
N GLY A 53 1.81 -17.54 -11.00
CA GLY A 53 0.79 -16.52 -11.25
C GLY A 53 1.02 -15.63 -12.48
N ASN A 54 -0.08 -15.03 -12.96
CA ASN A 54 -0.08 -14.17 -14.14
C ASN A 54 0.48 -12.78 -13.80
N LYS A 55 1.72 -12.54 -14.23
CA LYS A 55 2.48 -11.31 -13.98
C LYS A 55 1.79 -10.05 -14.52
N ARG A 56 1.09 -10.18 -15.64
CA ARG A 56 0.31 -9.08 -16.22
C ARG A 56 -0.87 -8.69 -15.34
N LEU A 57 -1.58 -9.69 -14.81
CA LEU A 57 -2.69 -9.45 -13.89
C LEU A 57 -2.21 -8.81 -12.57
N GLN A 58 -1.07 -9.25 -12.05
CA GLN A 58 -0.45 -8.67 -10.85
C GLN A 58 -0.05 -7.20 -11.08
N ALA A 59 0.53 -6.87 -12.24
CA ALA A 59 0.88 -5.50 -12.60
C ALA A 59 -0.36 -4.60 -12.72
N ILE A 60 -1.41 -5.07 -13.41
CA ILE A 60 -2.69 -4.35 -13.52
C ILE A 60 -3.28 -4.14 -12.13
N GLY A 61 -3.39 -5.20 -11.33
CA GLY A 61 -3.93 -5.13 -9.98
C GLY A 61 -3.19 -4.12 -9.11
N ALA A 62 -1.86 -4.16 -9.08
CA ALA A 62 -1.06 -3.22 -8.30
C ALA A 62 -1.33 -1.75 -8.70
N VAL A 63 -1.29 -1.43 -10.00
CA VAL A 63 -1.56 -0.08 -10.49
C VAL A 63 -3.00 0.35 -10.19
N THR A 64 -3.97 -0.55 -10.38
CA THR A 64 -5.38 -0.29 -10.08
C THR A 64 -5.59 0.00 -8.59
N PHE A 65 -5.02 -0.78 -7.68
CA PHE A 65 -5.13 -0.55 -6.25
C PHE A 65 -4.44 0.74 -5.81
N GLU A 66 -3.28 1.07 -6.39
CA GLU A 66 -2.56 2.30 -6.07
C GLU A 66 -3.26 3.56 -6.55
N ILE A 67 -4.04 3.49 -7.64
CA ILE A 67 -4.78 4.65 -8.16
C ILE A 67 -6.18 4.73 -7.54
N LEU A 68 -6.93 3.63 -7.50
CA LEU A 68 -8.31 3.61 -7.01
C LEU A 68 -8.40 3.59 -5.48
N GLY A 69 -7.49 2.88 -4.81
CA GLY A 69 -7.43 2.79 -3.35
C GLY A 69 -7.43 4.16 -2.65
N PRO A 70 -6.56 5.13 -3.02
CA PRO A 70 -6.57 6.45 -2.39
C PRO A 70 -7.82 7.28 -2.73
N LEU A 71 -8.47 7.08 -3.88
CA LEU A 71 -9.72 7.78 -4.20
C LEU A 71 -10.84 7.43 -3.19
N LEU A 72 -10.81 6.22 -2.62
CA LEU A 72 -11.75 5.80 -1.59
C LEU A 72 -11.67 6.63 -0.30
N ILE A 73 -10.53 7.29 -0.03
CA ILE A 73 -10.36 8.18 1.13
C ILE A 73 -11.34 9.36 1.08
N LEU A 74 -11.78 9.75 -0.12
CA LEU A 74 -12.73 10.84 -0.33
C LEU A 74 -14.18 10.47 0.01
N PHE A 75 -14.50 9.17 0.13
CA PHE A 75 -15.86 8.67 0.36
C PHE A 75 -16.22 8.48 1.86
N GLY A 76 -15.63 9.30 2.74
CA GLY A 76 -15.98 9.33 4.17
C GLY A 76 -15.39 8.17 5.00
N ARG A 77 -16.04 7.79 6.10
CA ARG A 77 -15.49 6.82 7.09
C ARG A 77 -15.29 5.42 6.50
N TRP A 78 -16.29 4.88 5.80
CA TRP A 78 -16.20 3.53 5.24
C TRP A 78 -15.16 3.45 4.11
N GLY A 79 -15.12 4.47 3.25
CA GLY A 79 -14.10 4.56 2.20
C GLY A 79 -12.67 4.57 2.75
N ARG A 80 -12.44 5.28 3.86
CA ARG A 80 -11.13 5.28 4.57
C ARG A 80 -10.73 3.90 5.08
N ILE A 81 -11.67 3.13 5.62
CA ILE A 81 -11.40 1.77 6.12
C ILE A 81 -11.05 0.84 4.95
N VAL A 82 -11.79 0.91 3.84
CA VAL A 82 -11.48 0.11 2.64
C VAL A 82 -10.12 0.52 2.07
N ALA A 83 -9.84 1.82 1.95
CA ALA A 83 -8.55 2.32 1.50
C ALA A 83 -7.39 1.82 2.37
N PHE A 84 -7.58 1.79 3.69
CA PHE A 84 -6.61 1.23 4.63
C PHE A 84 -6.32 -0.24 4.31
N PHE A 85 -7.34 -1.09 4.18
CA PHE A 85 -7.13 -2.51 3.89
C PHE A 85 -6.50 -2.73 2.52
N CYS A 86 -6.96 -2.02 1.47
CA CYS A 86 -6.36 -2.10 0.15
C CYS A 86 -4.86 -1.78 0.20
N PHE A 87 -4.49 -0.73 0.94
CA PHE A 87 -3.10 -0.32 1.01
C PHE A 87 -2.24 -1.27 1.84
N VAL A 88 -2.72 -1.68 3.01
CA VAL A 88 -2.01 -2.63 3.88
C VAL A 88 -1.81 -3.96 3.17
N VAL A 89 -2.83 -4.49 2.50
CA VAL A 89 -2.70 -5.73 1.72
C VAL A 89 -1.65 -5.59 0.63
N LEU A 90 -1.60 -4.44 -0.07
CA LEU A 90 -0.62 -4.18 -1.12
C LEU A 90 0.81 -4.10 -0.56
N ILE A 91 1.04 -3.32 0.51
CA ILE A 91 2.37 -3.19 1.14
C ILE A 91 2.83 -4.52 1.73
N VAL A 92 1.95 -5.25 2.42
CA VAL A 92 2.26 -6.57 3.00
C VAL A 92 2.58 -7.56 1.89
N SER A 93 1.84 -7.57 0.80
CA SER A 93 2.15 -8.42 -0.36
C SER A 93 3.53 -8.10 -0.93
N ILE A 94 3.89 -6.82 -1.02
CA ILE A 94 5.23 -6.38 -1.47
C ILE A 94 6.31 -6.78 -0.46
N TYR A 95 6.04 -6.72 0.85
CA TYR A 95 6.95 -7.13 1.92
C TYR A 95 7.11 -8.65 2.04
N VAL A 96 6.11 -9.43 1.65
CA VAL A 96 6.21 -10.89 1.63
C VAL A 96 6.95 -11.33 0.37
N THR A 97 6.59 -10.77 -0.77
CA THR A 97 7.17 -11.16 -2.07
C THR A 97 8.49 -10.46 -2.41
N GLY A 98 9.10 -9.78 -1.44
CA GLY A 98 10.33 -9.01 -1.54
C GLY A 98 10.55 -8.20 -0.28
N ASN A 99 11.51 -7.27 -0.24
CA ASN A 99 11.63 -6.36 0.90
C ASN A 99 12.21 -5.00 0.50
N TYR A 100 11.44 -3.93 0.72
CA TYR A 100 11.86 -2.52 0.55
C TYR A 100 12.39 -1.90 1.86
N GLY A 101 12.76 -2.75 2.81
CA GLY A 101 13.26 -2.39 4.12
C GLY A 101 12.29 -1.48 4.88
N PHE A 102 12.83 -0.34 5.34
CA PHE A 102 12.12 0.64 6.14
C PHE A 102 10.87 1.22 5.44
N PHE A 103 10.87 1.32 4.11
CA PHE A 103 9.76 1.95 3.37
C PHE A 103 8.44 1.20 3.55
N ASN A 104 8.46 -0.14 3.58
CA ASN A 104 7.25 -0.94 3.79
C ASN A 104 6.64 -0.65 5.18
N ILE A 105 7.47 -0.63 6.22
CA ILE A 105 7.04 -0.35 7.59
C ILE A 105 6.48 1.07 7.69
N LEU A 106 7.21 2.05 7.15
CA LEU A 106 6.77 3.45 7.17
C LEU A 106 5.45 3.65 6.45
N SER A 107 5.25 2.98 5.31
CA SER A 107 4.01 3.04 4.55
C SER A 107 2.84 2.48 5.36
N CYS A 108 3.03 1.36 6.06
CA CYS A 108 2.03 0.81 7.00
C CYS A 108 1.71 1.78 8.14
N VAL A 109 2.72 2.43 8.74
CA VAL A 109 2.50 3.43 9.79
C VAL A 109 1.67 4.62 9.27
N VAL A 110 1.95 5.08 8.06
CA VAL A 110 1.14 6.14 7.40
C VAL A 110 -0.30 5.67 7.14
N CYS A 111 -0.53 4.38 6.87
CA CYS A 111 -1.88 3.83 6.73
C CYS A 111 -2.70 4.01 8.00
N LEU A 112 -2.10 3.87 9.18
CA LEU A 112 -2.81 3.95 10.46
C LEU A 112 -3.55 5.27 10.62
N ALA A 113 -3.06 6.35 10.01
CA ALA A 113 -3.73 7.66 10.02
C ALA A 113 -5.10 7.68 9.31
N LEU A 114 -5.42 6.67 8.49
CA LEU A 114 -6.73 6.52 7.85
C LEU A 114 -7.79 6.01 8.84
N LEU A 115 -7.40 5.24 9.85
CA LEU A 115 -8.31 4.76 10.89
C LEU A 115 -8.73 5.92 11.80
N ASP A 116 -9.99 5.94 12.24
CA ASP A 116 -10.46 6.91 13.24
C ASP A 116 -10.00 6.49 14.63
N ASP A 117 -9.77 7.48 15.52
CA ASP A 117 -9.40 7.25 16.92
C ASP A 117 -10.39 6.34 17.65
N SER A 118 -11.68 6.36 17.26
CA SER A 118 -12.72 5.46 17.77
C SER A 118 -12.45 3.97 17.53
N LEU A 119 -11.71 3.62 16.48
CA LEU A 119 -11.29 2.25 16.18
C LEU A 119 -9.93 1.93 16.80
N LEU A 120 -9.11 2.95 17.01
CA LEU A 120 -7.80 2.87 17.67
C LEU A 120 -7.89 3.03 19.19
N LEU A 121 -9.09 2.92 19.80
CA LEU A 121 -9.32 3.01 21.24
C LEU A 121 -8.58 1.88 21.99
N PHE A 122 -7.26 2.07 22.14
CA PHE A 122 -6.62 1.95 23.43
C PHE A 122 -7.46 2.81 24.36
N LYS A 123 -8.39 2.18 25.08
CA LYS A 123 -9.09 2.82 26.20
C LYS A 123 -8.00 3.29 27.16
N PHE A 124 -7.57 4.54 27.04
CA PHE A 124 -6.90 5.18 28.15
C PHE A 124 -7.92 5.18 29.29
N PRO A 125 -7.58 4.62 30.46
CA PRO A 125 -8.46 4.72 31.61
C PRO A 125 -8.75 6.21 31.82
N SER A 126 -10.03 6.55 31.88
CA SER A 126 -10.49 7.89 32.21
C SER A 126 -9.75 8.34 33.47
N PRO A 127 -9.15 9.55 33.49
CA PRO A 127 -8.61 10.11 34.73
C PRO A 127 -9.73 10.05 35.77
N LEU A 128 -9.45 9.37 36.89
CA LEU A 128 -10.41 9.07 37.94
C LEU A 128 -11.20 10.35 38.30
N GLU A 129 -12.51 10.32 38.06
CA GLU A 129 -13.47 11.35 38.43
C GLU A 129 -13.75 11.33 39.95
N ASN A 130 -12.68 11.30 40.75
CA ASN A 130 -12.69 11.30 42.21
C ASN A 130 -11.40 11.96 42.74
N ALA A 131 -11.24 13.27 42.52
CA ALA A 131 -10.30 14.13 43.23
C ALA A 131 -10.99 15.44 43.60
#